data_AF-A0A3B9AEU3-F1
#
_entry.id   AF-A0A3B9AEU3-F1
#
_cell.length_a   1.000
_cell.length_b   1.000
_cell.length_c   1.000
_cell.angle_alpha   90.00
_cell.angle_beta   90.00
_cell.angle_gamma   90.00
#
_symmetry.space_group_name_H-M   'P 1'
#
loop_
_entity.id
_entity.type
_entity.pdbx_description
1 polymer ?
#
loop_
_entity_poly.entity_id
_entity_poly.type
_entity_poly.pdbx_seq_one_letter_code
_entity_poly.pdbx_strand_id
1 'polypeptide(L)'
;LVAMCVNDLVVCGAEPLFFLDYYATGKLDVDTAAAVVTGIGRGCELAGCALIGGETAEMPGMYEAADYDLAGFCVGVVESDQVIDGSRVTPGDVLIGLESSGPHSNGYSLIRKILERSGADPAATEIGKQNLAEALMAPTRIYVKSLLALIKSVPVHALAHITGGGLLENIPRVLPEFSRASINTSSWSMPPVFTWLQEHGNI
;
A
#
# COMPACT_ATOMS: atom_id res chain seq x y z
N LEU A 1 6.39 3.58 0.30
CA LEU A 1 7.44 2.66 -0.20
C LEU A 1 7.39 1.31 0.50
N VAL A 2 7.94 1.17 1.73
CA VAL A 2 8.07 -0.13 2.43
C VAL A 2 6.76 -0.92 2.49
N ALA A 3 5.67 -0.27 2.88
CA ALA A 3 4.35 -0.89 3.01
C ALA A 3 3.89 -1.60 1.73
N MET A 4 4.22 -1.07 0.55
CA MET A 4 3.85 -1.69 -0.73
C MET A 4 4.54 -3.04 -0.89
N CYS A 5 5.86 -3.10 -0.70
CA CYS A 5 6.62 -4.33 -0.85
C CYS A 5 6.24 -5.37 0.22
N VAL A 6 6.17 -4.97 1.48
CA VAL A 6 5.97 -5.93 2.59
C VAL A 6 4.54 -6.47 2.66
N ASN A 7 3.54 -5.68 2.25
CA ASN A 7 2.16 -6.17 2.16
C ASN A 7 1.99 -7.12 0.96
N ASP A 8 2.76 -6.96 -0.13
CA ASP A 8 2.78 -7.94 -1.23
C ASP A 8 3.48 -9.24 -0.82
N LEU A 9 4.56 -9.16 -0.04
CA LEU A 9 5.25 -10.37 0.45
C LEU A 9 4.37 -11.20 1.39
N VAL A 10 3.66 -10.57 2.32
CA VAL A 10 2.84 -11.33 3.28
C VAL A 10 1.63 -12.01 2.62
N VAL A 11 1.25 -11.64 1.40
CA VAL A 11 0.18 -12.31 0.63
C VAL A 11 0.51 -13.79 0.40
N CYS A 12 1.78 -14.14 0.16
CA CYS A 12 2.18 -15.54 0.02
C CYS A 12 2.54 -16.21 1.36
N GLY A 13 2.28 -15.53 2.49
CA GLY A 13 2.62 -15.98 3.83
C GLY A 13 4.06 -15.71 4.25
N ALA A 14 4.82 -14.91 3.48
CA ALA A 14 6.22 -14.63 3.77
C ALA A 14 6.42 -13.61 4.89
N GLU A 15 7.39 -13.89 5.75
CA GLU A 15 7.91 -12.97 6.77
C GLU A 15 9.02 -12.09 6.16
N PRO A 16 8.88 -10.76 6.14
CA PRO A 16 9.92 -9.86 5.64
C PRO A 16 11.20 -9.92 6.49
N LEU A 17 12.35 -10.13 5.87
CA LEU A 17 13.65 -10.21 6.54
C LEU A 17 14.40 -8.88 6.47
N PHE A 18 14.57 -8.35 5.27
CA PHE A 18 15.31 -7.11 5.05
C PHE A 18 14.77 -6.29 3.88
N PHE A 19 15.14 -5.01 3.89
CA PHE A 19 14.77 -4.01 2.90
C PHE A 19 16.01 -3.28 2.39
N LEU A 20 15.99 -2.90 1.12
CA LEU A 20 16.92 -1.96 0.51
C LEU A 20 16.15 -0.86 -0.23
N ASP A 21 16.68 0.35 -0.21
CA ASP A 21 16.11 1.48 -0.94
C ASP A 21 17.05 1.99 -2.05
N TYR A 22 16.46 2.63 -3.04
CA TYR A 22 17.15 3.36 -4.09
C TYR A 22 16.52 4.74 -4.20
N TYR A 23 17.31 5.78 -3.91
CA TYR A 23 16.91 7.17 -3.95
C TYR A 23 17.56 7.84 -5.17
N ALA A 24 16.75 8.32 -6.11
CA ALA A 24 17.22 9.02 -7.30
C ALA A 24 16.69 10.46 -7.32
N THR A 25 17.53 11.43 -7.66
CA THR A 25 17.11 12.84 -7.74
C THR A 25 17.97 13.63 -8.74
N GLY A 26 17.53 14.83 -9.12
CA GLY A 26 18.31 15.72 -9.97
C GLY A 26 19.51 16.31 -9.22
N LYS A 27 19.26 16.76 -7.99
CA LYS A 27 20.29 17.26 -7.06
C LYS A 27 19.88 16.89 -5.64
N LEU A 28 20.81 16.33 -4.89
CA LEU A 28 20.56 15.86 -3.53
C LEU A 28 20.27 17.01 -2.58
N ASP A 29 19.04 17.00 -2.04
CA ASP A 29 18.67 17.75 -0.85
C ASP A 29 18.78 16.84 0.37
N VAL A 30 19.78 17.11 1.22
CA VAL A 30 20.14 16.22 2.34
C VAL A 30 19.01 16.11 3.36
N ASP A 31 18.32 17.21 3.65
CA ASP A 31 17.24 17.23 4.64
C ASP A 31 16.03 16.41 4.17
N THR A 32 15.66 16.55 2.90
CA THR A 32 14.60 15.75 2.27
C THR A 32 14.98 14.28 2.21
N ALA A 33 16.19 13.94 1.79
CA ALA A 33 16.65 12.56 1.74
C ALA A 33 16.66 11.92 3.14
N ALA A 34 17.14 12.65 4.16
CA ALA A 34 17.13 12.17 5.55
C ALA A 34 15.70 11.92 6.07
N ALA A 35 14.75 12.81 5.75
CA ALA A 35 13.35 12.62 6.11
C ALA A 35 12.74 11.38 5.43
N VAL A 36 13.05 11.17 4.16
CA VAL A 36 12.62 9.98 3.41
C VAL A 36 13.18 8.69 4.01
N VAL A 37 14.50 8.63 4.23
CA VAL A 37 15.16 7.45 4.83
C VAL A 37 14.63 7.16 6.23
N THR A 38 14.33 8.21 7.02
CA THR A 38 13.67 8.06 8.33
C THR A 38 12.30 7.38 8.20
N GLY A 39 11.50 7.78 7.21
CA GLY A 39 10.22 7.15 6.91
C GLY A 39 10.36 5.69 6.46
N ILE A 40 11.41 5.37 5.68
CA ILE A 40 11.73 3.99 5.28
C ILE A 40 12.10 3.16 6.52
N GLY A 41 13.00 3.65 7.37
CA GLY A 41 13.39 2.98 8.62
C GLY A 41 12.19 2.70 9.53
N ARG A 42 11.27 3.67 9.66
CA ARG A 42 10.04 3.48 10.42
C ARG A 42 9.13 2.41 9.79
N GLY A 43 9.03 2.39 8.47
CA GLY A 43 8.30 1.34 7.75
C GLY A 43 8.88 -0.06 8.01
N CYS A 44 10.20 -0.19 7.97
CA CYS A 44 10.91 -1.44 8.26
C CYS A 44 10.65 -1.93 9.70
N GLU A 45 10.71 -1.04 10.67
CA GLU A 45 10.42 -1.34 12.08
C GLU A 45 8.97 -1.85 12.29
N LEU A 46 8.00 -1.19 11.64
CA LEU A 46 6.60 -1.59 11.65
C LEU A 46 6.39 -2.96 10.99
N ALA A 47 7.09 -3.24 9.89
CA ALA A 47 7.05 -4.51 9.19
C ALA A 47 7.80 -5.64 9.92
N GLY A 48 8.76 -5.31 10.77
CA GLY A 48 9.62 -6.30 11.44
C GLY A 48 10.84 -6.72 10.61
N CYS A 49 11.25 -5.94 9.62
CA CYS A 49 12.44 -6.21 8.80
C CYS A 49 13.56 -5.21 9.05
N ALA A 50 14.80 -5.57 8.70
CA ALA A 50 15.96 -4.69 8.80
C ALA A 50 16.14 -3.84 7.52
N LEU A 51 16.41 -2.55 7.66
CA LEU A 51 16.96 -1.74 6.56
C LEU A 51 18.47 -1.97 6.51
N ILE A 52 18.94 -2.73 5.51
CA ILE A 52 20.34 -3.20 5.49
C ILE A 52 21.25 -2.42 4.54
N GLY A 53 20.69 -1.57 3.70
CA GLY A 53 21.44 -0.75 2.78
C GLY A 53 20.51 0.01 1.84
N GLY A 54 21.11 0.87 1.04
CA GLY A 54 20.45 1.59 -0.02
C GLY A 54 21.49 2.26 -0.91
N GLU A 55 21.01 2.88 -1.98
CA GLU A 55 21.85 3.62 -2.92
C GLU A 55 21.25 5.00 -3.20
N THR A 56 22.10 6.01 -3.37
CA THR A 56 21.68 7.38 -3.66
C THR A 56 22.33 7.85 -4.96
N ALA A 57 21.51 8.20 -5.94
CA ALA A 57 21.96 8.59 -7.28
C ALA A 57 21.52 10.01 -7.64
N GLU A 58 22.48 10.87 -7.96
CA GLU A 58 22.24 12.19 -8.55
C GLU A 58 22.29 12.11 -10.09
N MET A 59 21.18 12.45 -10.74
CA MET A 59 20.97 12.37 -12.19
C MET A 59 20.32 13.67 -12.71
N PRO A 60 21.07 14.80 -12.75
CA PRO A 60 20.55 16.13 -13.08
C PRO A 60 20.01 16.27 -14.51
N GLY A 61 20.39 15.37 -15.42
CA GLY A 61 19.87 15.33 -16.79
C GLY A 61 18.57 14.54 -16.95
N MET A 62 18.11 13.83 -15.90
CA MET A 62 16.92 12.98 -15.92
C MET A 62 15.78 13.52 -15.06
N TYR A 63 16.10 14.07 -13.89
CA TYR A 63 15.11 14.59 -12.94
C TYR A 63 15.17 16.12 -12.90
N GLU A 64 14.00 16.75 -12.87
CA GLU A 64 13.89 18.21 -12.84
C GLU A 64 13.99 18.74 -11.40
N ALA A 65 14.81 19.77 -11.20
CA ALA A 65 14.90 20.55 -9.96
C ALA A 65 15.00 19.69 -8.67
N ALA A 66 13.92 19.66 -7.87
CA ALA A 66 13.83 19.00 -6.57
C ALA A 66 13.08 17.66 -6.64
N ASP A 67 12.73 17.18 -7.84
CA ASP A 67 12.06 15.91 -8.01
C ASP A 67 13.00 14.77 -7.62
N TYR A 68 12.42 13.76 -6.99
CA TYR A 68 13.09 12.52 -6.64
C TYR A 68 12.18 11.32 -6.85
N ASP A 69 12.78 10.16 -7.03
CA ASP A 69 12.13 8.88 -7.19
C ASP A 69 12.70 7.87 -6.20
N LEU A 70 11.85 6.94 -5.78
CA LEU A 70 12.14 5.95 -4.77
C LEU A 70 11.78 4.57 -5.28
N ALA A 71 12.76 3.69 -5.36
CA ALA A 71 12.53 2.27 -5.52
C ALA A 71 12.85 1.54 -4.21
N GLY A 72 12.10 0.48 -3.95
CA GLY A 72 12.21 -0.32 -2.75
C GLY A 72 12.33 -1.79 -3.11
N PHE A 73 13.18 -2.50 -2.39
CA PHE A 73 13.41 -3.92 -2.57
C PHE A 73 13.27 -4.60 -1.20
N CYS A 74 12.48 -5.67 -1.15
CA CYS A 74 12.30 -6.42 0.09
C CYS A 74 12.43 -7.91 -0.17
N VAL A 75 13.12 -8.60 0.74
CA VAL A 75 13.23 -10.06 0.75
C VAL A 75 12.50 -10.58 1.97
N GLY A 76 11.63 -11.56 1.74
CA GLY A 76 10.95 -12.32 2.79
C GLY A 76 11.22 -13.82 2.65
N VAL A 77 10.81 -14.57 3.68
CA VAL A 77 10.96 -16.02 3.74
C VAL A 77 9.64 -16.68 4.12
N VAL A 78 9.37 -17.84 3.54
CA VAL A 78 8.22 -18.70 3.86
C VAL A 78 8.65 -20.15 3.72
N GLU A 79 8.13 -21.03 4.58
CA GLU A 79 8.32 -22.46 4.42
C GLU A 79 7.63 -22.95 3.15
N SER A 80 8.29 -23.84 2.40
CA SER A 80 7.80 -24.24 1.06
C SER A 80 6.42 -24.89 1.09
N ASP A 81 6.06 -25.57 2.18
CA ASP A 81 4.77 -26.23 2.38
C ASP A 81 3.71 -25.30 3.02
N GLN A 82 4.09 -24.08 3.39
CA GLN A 82 3.21 -23.07 4.00
C GLN A 82 2.89 -21.91 3.05
N VAL A 83 3.43 -21.93 1.82
CA VAL A 83 3.14 -20.92 0.79
C VAL A 83 1.63 -20.81 0.58
N ILE A 84 1.12 -19.58 0.67
CA ILE A 84 -0.28 -19.27 0.35
C ILE A 84 -0.34 -18.93 -1.15
N ASP A 85 -0.94 -19.80 -1.93
CA ASP A 85 -1.05 -19.69 -3.40
C ASP A 85 -2.50 -19.55 -3.90
N GLY A 86 -3.47 -19.51 -2.98
CA GLY A 86 -4.90 -19.43 -3.30
C GLY A 86 -5.55 -20.76 -3.72
N SER A 87 -4.78 -21.85 -3.86
CA SER A 87 -5.31 -23.16 -4.25
C SER A 87 -6.25 -23.78 -3.21
N ARG A 88 -6.13 -23.34 -1.95
CA ARG A 88 -6.97 -23.77 -0.82
C ARG A 88 -8.34 -23.07 -0.77
N VAL A 89 -8.59 -22.08 -1.61
CA VAL A 89 -9.87 -21.37 -1.61
C VAL A 89 -10.98 -22.29 -2.09
N THR A 90 -12.07 -22.34 -1.34
CA THR A 90 -13.23 -23.19 -1.66
C THR A 90 -14.57 -22.43 -1.54
N PRO A 91 -15.63 -22.87 -2.24
CA PRO A 91 -16.96 -22.30 -2.05
C PRO A 91 -17.40 -22.39 -0.58
N GLY A 92 -17.77 -21.24 -0.01
CA GLY A 92 -18.13 -21.13 1.41
C GLY A 92 -17.09 -20.38 2.24
N ASP A 93 -15.90 -20.12 1.70
CA ASP A 93 -14.92 -19.26 2.37
C ASP A 93 -15.45 -17.86 2.63
N VAL A 94 -15.09 -17.32 3.79
CA VAL A 94 -15.48 -15.98 4.23
C VAL A 94 -14.42 -14.96 3.83
N LEU A 95 -14.84 -13.88 3.19
CA LEU A 95 -13.98 -12.74 2.88
C LEU A 95 -13.95 -11.78 4.06
N ILE A 96 -12.75 -11.48 4.57
CA ILE A 96 -12.53 -10.50 5.63
C ILE A 96 -11.70 -9.35 5.04
N GLY A 97 -12.27 -8.14 5.07
CA GLY A 97 -11.56 -6.92 4.67
C GLY A 97 -10.78 -6.31 5.83
N LEU A 98 -9.53 -5.92 5.59
CA LEU A 98 -8.75 -5.11 6.53
C LEU A 98 -8.82 -3.64 6.12
N GLU A 99 -9.18 -2.79 7.08
CA GLU A 99 -9.37 -1.35 6.85
C GLU A 99 -8.07 -0.65 6.40
N SER A 100 -8.14 0.04 5.27
CA SER A 100 -7.08 0.90 4.75
C SER A 100 -6.95 2.20 5.56
N SER A 101 -5.78 2.85 5.49
CA SER A 101 -5.56 4.17 6.09
C SER A 101 -6.07 5.32 5.21
N GLY A 102 -6.69 5.02 4.06
CA GLY A 102 -7.02 5.98 3.02
C GLY A 102 -6.70 5.42 1.63
N PRO A 103 -6.32 6.26 0.66
CA PRO A 103 -5.97 5.85 -0.71
C PRO A 103 -4.70 4.99 -0.82
N HIS A 104 -3.94 4.85 0.27
CA HIS A 104 -2.65 4.17 0.29
C HIS A 104 -1.67 4.79 -0.72
N SER A 105 -1.15 4.03 -1.68
CA SER A 105 -0.18 4.51 -2.68
C SER A 105 -0.67 4.33 -4.13
N ASN A 106 -1.98 4.16 -4.35
CA ASN A 106 -2.56 3.93 -5.68
C ASN A 106 -3.66 4.94 -5.99
N GLY A 107 -3.86 5.25 -7.28
CA GLY A 107 -4.90 6.17 -7.74
C GLY A 107 -4.55 7.66 -7.68
N TYR A 108 -3.33 8.02 -7.27
CA TYR A 108 -2.93 9.43 -7.13
C TYR A 108 -2.97 10.24 -8.43
N SER A 109 -2.79 9.58 -9.58
CA SER A 109 -2.98 10.25 -10.88
C SER A 109 -4.42 10.73 -11.09
N LEU A 110 -5.43 10.00 -10.60
CA LEU A 110 -6.83 10.44 -10.64
C LEU A 110 -7.12 11.47 -9.56
N ILE A 111 -6.61 11.25 -8.33
CA ILE A 111 -6.77 12.20 -7.22
C ILE A 111 -6.26 13.58 -7.60
N ARG A 112 -5.06 13.70 -8.19
CA ARG A 112 -4.51 14.98 -8.64
C ARG A 112 -5.41 15.66 -9.68
N LYS A 113 -5.96 14.91 -10.63
CA LYS A 113 -6.91 15.45 -11.63
C LYS A 113 -8.21 15.95 -11.00
N ILE A 114 -8.71 15.26 -9.98
CA ILE A 114 -9.90 15.69 -9.23
C ILE A 114 -9.62 16.98 -8.47
N LEU A 115 -8.46 17.08 -7.80
CA LEU A 115 -8.02 18.30 -7.10
C LEU A 115 -7.89 19.49 -8.06
N GLU A 116 -7.24 19.28 -9.22
CA GLU A 116 -7.09 20.31 -10.25
C GLU A 116 -8.44 20.80 -10.76
N ARG A 117 -9.37 19.86 -11.05
CA ARG A 117 -10.71 20.20 -11.54
C ARG A 117 -11.58 20.88 -10.49
N SER A 118 -11.51 20.44 -9.23
CA SER A 118 -12.33 21.00 -8.16
C SER A 118 -11.84 22.36 -7.69
N GLY A 119 -10.56 22.69 -7.91
CA GLY A 119 -9.94 23.90 -7.38
C GLY A 119 -9.88 23.94 -5.85
N ALA A 120 -10.08 22.78 -5.19
CA ALA A 120 -10.05 22.68 -3.75
C ALA A 120 -8.62 22.79 -3.23
N ASP A 121 -8.43 23.58 -2.18
CA ASP A 121 -7.20 23.54 -1.39
C ASP A 121 -7.28 22.36 -0.40
N PRO A 122 -6.46 21.32 -0.53
CA PRO A 122 -6.51 20.15 0.35
C PRO A 122 -6.28 20.48 1.83
N ALA A 123 -5.48 21.51 2.12
CA ALA A 123 -5.19 21.89 3.50
C ALA A 123 -6.35 22.65 4.17
N ALA A 124 -7.18 23.34 3.38
CA ALA A 124 -8.34 24.09 3.85
C ALA A 124 -9.67 23.33 3.74
N THR A 125 -9.66 22.15 3.12
CA THR A 125 -10.86 21.33 2.89
C THR A 125 -11.02 20.31 4.01
N GLU A 126 -12.04 20.46 4.84
CA GLU A 126 -12.34 19.53 5.94
C GLU A 126 -13.10 18.28 5.46
N ILE A 127 -12.68 17.10 5.91
CA ILE A 127 -13.35 15.82 5.65
C ILE A 127 -13.46 14.97 6.92
N GLY A 128 -14.64 14.99 7.54
CA GLY A 128 -14.88 14.28 8.80
C GLY A 128 -14.18 14.94 9.98
N LYS A 129 -13.08 14.35 10.47
CA LYS A 129 -12.32 14.82 11.66
C LYS A 129 -10.92 15.35 11.33
N GLN A 130 -10.56 15.42 10.05
CA GLN A 130 -9.24 15.81 9.55
C GLN A 130 -9.41 16.56 8.24
N ASN A 131 -8.36 17.25 7.78
CA ASN A 131 -8.40 17.89 6.46
C ASN A 131 -8.08 16.90 5.32
N LEU A 132 -8.35 17.32 4.09
CA LEU A 132 -8.16 16.50 2.90
C LEU A 132 -6.68 16.17 2.66
N ALA A 133 -5.77 17.11 2.93
CA ALA A 133 -4.33 16.87 2.83
C ALA A 133 -3.87 15.74 3.75
N GLU A 134 -4.31 15.74 5.02
CA GLU A 134 -3.98 14.71 6.01
C GLU A 134 -4.49 13.33 5.58
N ALA A 135 -5.74 13.24 5.09
CA ALA A 135 -6.29 11.97 4.65
C ALA A 135 -5.63 11.44 3.37
N LEU A 136 -5.27 12.33 2.44
CA LEU A 136 -4.58 11.96 1.21
C LEU A 136 -3.11 11.59 1.46
N MET A 137 -2.46 12.20 2.45
CA MET A 137 -1.06 11.93 2.79
C MET A 137 -0.89 10.85 3.87
N ALA A 138 -2.00 10.28 4.36
CA ALA A 138 -1.97 9.20 5.34
C ALA A 138 -1.12 8.02 4.82
N PRO A 139 -0.06 7.60 5.55
CA PRO A 139 0.84 6.56 5.07
C PRO A 139 0.11 5.22 4.91
N THR A 140 0.48 4.46 3.90
CA THR A 140 -0.03 3.10 3.66
C THR A 140 0.16 2.23 4.90
N ARG A 141 -0.93 1.63 5.37
CA ARG A 141 -0.94 0.75 6.54
C ARG A 141 -0.14 -0.53 6.28
N ILE A 142 0.68 -0.93 7.24
CA ILE A 142 1.46 -2.18 7.20
C ILE A 142 0.73 -3.24 8.01
N TYR A 143 0.41 -4.37 7.39
CA TYR A 143 -0.40 -5.44 8.00
C TYR A 143 0.41 -6.66 8.45
N VAL A 144 1.71 -6.67 8.16
CA VAL A 144 2.61 -7.83 8.29
C VAL A 144 2.47 -8.55 9.63
N LYS A 145 2.70 -7.86 10.75
CA LYS A 145 2.68 -8.48 12.08
C LYS A 145 1.33 -9.12 12.41
N SER A 146 0.23 -8.44 12.09
CA SER A 146 -1.13 -8.94 12.32
C SER A 146 -1.43 -10.16 11.45
N LEU A 147 -1.03 -10.13 10.18
CA LEU A 147 -1.27 -11.22 9.23
C LEU A 147 -0.42 -12.45 9.55
N LEU A 148 0.87 -12.29 9.87
CA LEU A 148 1.73 -13.41 10.28
C LEU A 148 1.21 -14.08 11.56
N ALA A 149 0.68 -13.30 12.51
CA ALA A 149 0.03 -13.85 13.71
C ALA A 149 -1.27 -14.62 13.37
N LEU A 150 -2.07 -14.10 12.44
CA LEU A 150 -3.31 -14.74 11.97
C LEU A 150 -3.03 -16.06 11.24
N ILE A 151 -2.06 -16.07 10.31
CA ILE A 151 -1.67 -17.25 9.53
C ILE A 151 -1.23 -18.40 10.46
N LYS A 152 -0.56 -18.09 11.58
CA LYS A 152 -0.15 -19.08 12.59
C LYS A 152 -1.33 -19.63 13.41
N SER A 153 -2.44 -18.92 13.44
CA SER A 153 -3.56 -19.20 14.35
C SER A 153 -4.77 -19.83 13.66
N VAL A 154 -4.99 -19.55 12.37
CA VAL A 154 -6.13 -20.06 11.59
C VAL A 154 -5.71 -20.41 10.16
N PRO A 155 -6.41 -21.34 9.50
CA PRO A 155 -6.17 -21.62 8.08
C PRO A 155 -6.58 -20.41 7.23
N VAL A 156 -5.58 -19.71 6.69
CA VAL A 156 -5.77 -18.63 5.71
C VAL A 156 -5.64 -19.23 4.30
N HIS A 157 -6.72 -19.19 3.52
CA HIS A 157 -6.75 -19.83 2.20
C HIS A 157 -6.15 -18.94 1.10
N ALA A 158 -6.37 -17.64 1.18
CA ALA A 158 -5.80 -16.63 0.29
C ALA A 158 -5.72 -15.27 0.99
N LEU A 159 -4.85 -14.40 0.49
CA LEU A 159 -4.74 -12.99 0.88
C LEU A 159 -4.68 -12.15 -0.39
N ALA A 160 -5.37 -11.02 -0.45
CA ALA A 160 -5.28 -10.09 -1.59
C ALA A 160 -4.84 -8.72 -1.09
N HIS A 161 -3.68 -8.24 -1.53
CA HIS A 161 -3.27 -6.86 -1.29
C HIS A 161 -3.91 -5.95 -2.35
N ILE A 162 -4.82 -5.08 -1.92
CA ILE A 162 -5.59 -4.22 -2.81
C ILE A 162 -4.76 -3.00 -3.20
N THR A 163 -4.22 -3.03 -4.42
CA THR A 163 -3.32 -1.99 -4.95
C THR A 163 -3.86 -1.43 -6.28
N GLY A 164 -3.03 -1.25 -7.30
CA GLY A 164 -3.47 -0.83 -8.64
C GLY A 164 -4.56 -1.74 -9.19
N GLY A 165 -5.59 -1.15 -9.81
CA GLY A 165 -6.77 -1.88 -10.28
C GLY A 165 -7.83 -2.20 -9.20
N GLY A 166 -7.53 -1.94 -7.93
CA GLY A 166 -8.50 -2.06 -6.83
C GLY A 166 -9.04 -3.48 -6.63
N LEU A 167 -10.27 -3.59 -6.12
CA LEU A 167 -10.87 -4.89 -5.80
C LEU A 167 -11.05 -5.78 -7.03
N LEU A 168 -11.40 -5.18 -8.17
CA LEU A 168 -11.73 -5.91 -9.40
C LEU A 168 -10.52 -6.62 -10.00
N GLU A 169 -9.33 -6.05 -9.88
CA GLU A 169 -8.12 -6.68 -10.42
C GLU A 169 -7.37 -7.52 -9.39
N ASN A 170 -7.36 -7.13 -8.11
CA ASN A 170 -6.50 -7.79 -7.12
C ASN A 170 -7.13 -9.04 -6.50
N ILE A 171 -8.45 -9.05 -6.28
CA ILE A 171 -9.11 -10.23 -5.70
C ILE A 171 -9.05 -11.44 -6.63
N PRO A 172 -9.36 -11.34 -7.94
CA PRO A 172 -9.31 -12.50 -8.82
C PRO A 172 -7.93 -13.14 -8.96
N ARG A 173 -6.84 -12.41 -8.70
CA ARG A 173 -5.46 -12.93 -8.82
C ARG A 173 -5.13 -14.04 -7.81
N VAL A 174 -5.88 -14.10 -6.71
CA VAL A 174 -5.63 -15.05 -5.61
C VAL A 174 -6.75 -16.08 -5.46
N LEU A 175 -7.61 -16.13 -6.47
CA LEU A 175 -8.73 -17.05 -6.56
C LEU A 175 -8.43 -18.13 -7.60
N PRO A 176 -8.82 -19.40 -7.36
CA PRO A 176 -8.66 -20.47 -8.34
C PRO A 176 -9.60 -20.26 -9.54
N GLU A 177 -9.33 -21.00 -10.63
CA GLU A 177 -10.22 -21.00 -11.79
C GLU A 177 -11.67 -21.36 -11.40
N PHE A 178 -12.63 -20.82 -12.15
CA PHE A 178 -14.07 -21.05 -11.94
C PHE A 178 -14.60 -20.65 -10.56
N SER A 179 -13.94 -19.71 -9.88
CA SER A 179 -14.41 -19.14 -8.62
C SER A 179 -14.78 -17.65 -8.76
N ARG A 180 -15.55 -17.13 -7.79
CA ARG A 180 -15.90 -15.71 -7.71
C ARG A 180 -15.94 -15.25 -6.25
N ALA A 181 -15.49 -14.02 -6.00
CA ALA A 181 -15.72 -13.34 -4.73
C ALA A 181 -17.08 -12.62 -4.77
N SER A 182 -17.93 -12.87 -3.77
CA SER A 182 -19.20 -12.13 -3.59
C SER A 182 -19.05 -11.16 -2.43
N ILE A 183 -18.94 -9.87 -2.73
CA ILE A 183 -18.70 -8.83 -1.74
C ILE A 183 -20.00 -8.11 -1.40
N ASN A 184 -20.38 -8.09 -0.13
CA ASN A 184 -21.45 -7.23 0.36
C ASN A 184 -20.89 -5.81 0.58
N THR A 185 -21.13 -4.90 -0.35
CA THR A 185 -20.60 -3.52 -0.28
C THR A 185 -21.17 -2.68 0.86
N SER A 186 -22.24 -3.15 1.50
CA SER A 186 -22.85 -2.50 2.66
C SER A 186 -22.25 -3.00 3.99
N SER A 187 -21.26 -3.89 3.98
CA SER A 187 -20.65 -4.43 5.21
C SER A 187 -19.59 -3.53 5.84
N TRP A 188 -19.22 -2.42 5.19
CA TRP A 188 -18.33 -1.41 5.75
C TRP A 188 -18.80 0.00 5.40
N SER A 189 -18.30 0.99 6.12
CA SER A 189 -18.45 2.40 5.77
C SER A 189 -17.22 2.88 5.01
N MET A 190 -17.43 3.53 3.87
CA MET A 190 -16.34 4.05 3.07
C MET A 190 -15.67 5.25 3.79
N PRO A 191 -14.33 5.29 3.87
CA PRO A 191 -13.63 6.44 4.46
C PRO A 191 -14.02 7.77 3.78
N PRO A 192 -14.20 8.88 4.52
CA PRO A 192 -14.71 10.15 3.99
C PRO A 192 -13.94 10.70 2.78
N VAL A 193 -12.64 10.45 2.71
CA VAL A 193 -11.79 10.85 1.58
C VAL A 193 -12.28 10.29 0.24
N PHE A 194 -12.78 9.06 0.21
CA PHE A 194 -13.28 8.46 -1.03
C PHE A 194 -14.65 9.01 -1.41
N THR A 195 -15.51 9.33 -0.43
CA THR A 195 -16.79 10.02 -0.70
C THR A 195 -16.52 11.38 -1.33
N TRP A 196 -15.58 12.15 -0.76
CA TRP A 196 -15.18 13.44 -1.30
C TRP A 196 -14.65 13.32 -2.75
N LEU A 197 -13.78 12.33 -3.01
CA LEU A 197 -13.23 12.06 -4.34
C LEU A 197 -14.31 11.67 -5.35
N GLN A 198 -15.28 10.84 -4.93
CA GLN A 198 -16.42 10.45 -5.76
C GLN A 198 -17.28 11.65 -6.15
N GLU A 199 -17.64 12.50 -5.18
CA GLU A 199 -18.48 13.69 -5.41
C GLU A 199 -17.81 14.70 -6.35
N HIS A 200 -16.52 15.00 -6.11
CA HIS A 200 -15.79 16.02 -6.88
C HIS A 200 -15.24 15.47 -8.20
N GLY A 201 -15.04 14.15 -8.30
CA GLY A 201 -14.65 13.46 -9.51
C GLY A 201 -15.83 13.11 -10.43
N ASN A 202 -17.03 13.02 -9.87
CA ASN A 202 -18.22 12.44 -10.52
C ASN A 202 -17.95 11.01 -11.02
N ILE A 203 -17.45 10.16 -10.10
CA ILE A 203 -17.03 8.75 -10.34
C ILE A 203 -17.70 7.77 -9.38
#